data_AF-A0A970VN65-F1
#
_entry.id   AF-A0A970VN65-F1
#
_cell.length_a   1.000
_cell.length_b   1.000
_cell.length_c   1.000
_cell.angle_alpha   90.00
_cell.angle_beta   90.00
_cell.angle_gamma   90.00
#
_symmetry.space_group_name_H-M   'P 1'
#
loop_
_entity.id
_entity.type
_entity.pdbx_description
1 polymer ?
#
loop_
_entity_poly.entity_id
_entity_poly.type
_entity_poly.pdbx_seq_one_letter_code
_entity_poly.pdbx_strand_id
1 'polypeptide(L)'
;MKKKNVTNTTAIAFLIVGIITMAYGVVGHLQGTAIERHVEKLLGMFAGAGFALMVLGIAMLVIVKLSPKEKIEQAEVEMTDERNIAISRAAGLVGFAVSVVVLVVLAFTLTAMGYLEASLPCIIGLYVSVISFAIAQRVYQKKM
;
A
#
# COMPACT_ATOMS: atom_id res chain seq x y z
N MET A 1 16.39 23.72 -3.01
CA MET A 1 15.37 22.70 -2.63
C MET A 1 15.80 21.34 -3.17
N LYS A 2 15.95 20.31 -2.33
CA LYS A 2 16.23 18.94 -2.80
C LYS A 2 15.02 18.42 -3.60
N LYS A 3 15.15 18.31 -4.93
CA LYS A 3 14.14 17.70 -5.83
C LYS A 3 13.95 16.23 -5.44
N LYS A 4 12.83 15.90 -4.79
CA LYS A 4 12.47 14.51 -4.46
C LYS A 4 11.59 14.00 -5.60
N ASN A 5 12.15 13.22 -6.52
CA ASN A 5 11.38 12.55 -7.58
C ASN A 5 10.35 11.62 -6.92
N VAL A 6 9.08 12.01 -7.00
CA VAL A 6 7.97 11.31 -6.34
C VAL A 6 7.90 9.85 -6.78
N THR A 7 8.16 9.58 -8.06
CA THR A 7 8.22 8.24 -8.67
C THR A 7 9.30 7.34 -8.07
N ASN A 8 10.44 7.90 -7.66
CA ASN A 8 11.48 7.13 -6.99
C ASN A 8 11.06 6.79 -5.55
N THR A 9 10.31 7.67 -4.90
CA THR A 9 9.86 7.44 -3.51
C THR A 9 8.78 6.36 -3.46
N THR A 10 7.85 6.36 -4.41
CA THR A 10 6.80 5.32 -4.51
C THR A 10 7.39 3.96 -4.90
N ALA A 11 8.33 3.92 -5.84
CA ALA A 11 9.02 2.68 -6.21
C ALA A 11 9.82 2.10 -5.04
N ILE A 12 10.56 2.94 -4.29
CA ILE A 12 11.27 2.51 -3.07
C ILE A 12 10.28 2.00 -2.01
N ALA A 13 9.12 2.65 -1.85
CA ALA A 13 8.10 2.17 -0.93
C ALA A 13 7.57 0.77 -1.33
N PHE A 14 7.31 0.52 -2.61
CA PHE A 14 6.93 -0.81 -3.09
C PHE A 14 8.02 -1.85 -2.87
N LEU A 15 9.28 -1.50 -3.05
CA LEU A 15 10.40 -2.40 -2.76
C LEU A 15 10.48 -2.75 -1.27
N ILE A 16 10.41 -1.75 -0.38
CA ILE A 16 10.50 -1.98 1.06
C ILE A 16 9.32 -2.85 1.54
N VAL A 17 8.09 -2.50 1.15
CA VAL A 17 6.91 -3.28 1.51
C VAL A 17 7.01 -4.69 0.93
N GLY A 18 7.38 -4.82 -0.35
CA GLY A 18 7.55 -6.10 -1.01
C GLY A 18 8.58 -7.01 -0.32
N ILE A 19 9.74 -6.46 0.06
CA ILE A 19 10.79 -7.19 0.78
C ILE A 19 10.27 -7.67 2.14
N ILE A 20 9.62 -6.80 2.92
CA ILE A 20 9.10 -7.15 4.25
C ILE A 20 8.03 -8.24 4.13
N THR A 21 7.09 -8.09 3.20
CA THR A 21 6.02 -9.08 2.97
C THR A 21 6.58 -10.42 2.49
N MET A 22 7.56 -10.39 1.58
CA MET A 22 8.21 -11.61 1.09
C MET A 22 9.01 -12.30 2.18
N ALA A 23 9.81 -11.54 2.94
CA ALA A 23 10.60 -12.07 4.04
C ALA A 23 9.72 -12.73 5.10
N TYR A 24 8.58 -12.11 5.45
CA TYR A 24 7.60 -12.71 6.36
C TYR A 24 7.09 -14.07 5.86
N GLY A 25 6.69 -14.16 4.59
CA GLY A 25 6.23 -15.41 3.99
C GLY A 25 7.30 -16.51 3.98
N VAL A 26 8.53 -16.17 3.57
CA VAL A 26 9.65 -17.12 3.48
C VAL A 26 10.13 -17.57 4.86
N VAL A 27 10.34 -16.65 5.79
CA VAL A 27 10.79 -16.98 7.15
C VAL A 27 9.74 -17.80 7.89
N GLY A 28 8.46 -17.46 7.75
CA GLY A 28 7.36 -18.23 8.33
C GLY A 28 7.31 -19.66 7.80
N HIS A 29 7.59 -19.87 6.51
CA HIS A 29 7.66 -21.20 5.92
C HIS A 29 8.87 -22.01 6.40
N LEU A 30 10.02 -21.37 6.60
CA LEU A 30 11.26 -22.03 7.05
C LEU A 30 11.25 -22.40 8.54
N GLN A 31 10.55 -21.64 9.38
CA GLN A 31 10.52 -21.85 10.83
C GLN A 31 9.37 -22.75 11.31
N GLY A 32 8.30 -22.86 10.53
CA GLY A 32 7.15 -23.65 10.93
C GLY A 32 7.42 -25.16 10.80
N THR A 33 7.72 -25.80 11.92
CA THR A 33 7.65 -27.26 12.01
C THR A 33 6.18 -27.62 12.27
N ALA A 34 5.58 -28.39 11.35
CA ALA A 34 4.15 -28.73 11.32
C ALA A 34 3.17 -27.57 11.06
N ILE A 35 3.34 -26.87 9.93
CA ILE A 35 2.40 -25.84 9.45
C ILE A 35 1.13 -26.52 8.91
N GLU A 36 -0.05 -26.11 9.40
CA GLU A 36 -1.30 -26.53 8.79
C GLU A 36 -1.42 -26.06 7.34
N ARG A 37 -2.02 -26.88 6.46
CA ARG A 37 -2.07 -26.63 5.01
C ARG A 37 -2.67 -25.26 4.62
N HIS A 38 -3.55 -24.70 5.45
CA HIS A 38 -4.12 -23.38 5.22
C HIS A 38 -3.14 -22.25 5.53
N VAL A 39 -2.29 -22.41 6.55
CA VAL A 39 -1.22 -21.46 6.91
C VAL A 39 -0.09 -21.51 5.87
N GLU A 40 0.23 -22.69 5.34
CA GLU A 40 1.24 -22.85 4.29
C GLU A 40 0.83 -22.08 3.01
N LYS A 41 -0.44 -22.19 2.60
CA LYS A 41 -0.97 -21.42 1.47
C LYS A 41 -0.92 -19.91 1.71
N LEU A 42 -1.24 -19.47 2.92
CA LEU A 42 -1.21 -18.05 3.29
C LEU A 42 0.22 -17.50 3.24
N LEU A 43 1.20 -18.24 3.74
CA LEU A 43 2.62 -17.88 3.66
C LEU A 43 3.12 -17.81 2.21
N GLY A 44 2.69 -18.75 1.37
CA GLY A 44 2.93 -18.71 -0.08
C GLY A 44 2.33 -17.48 -0.75
N MET A 45 1.12 -17.07 -0.36
CA MET A 45 0.50 -15.83 -0.84
C MET A 45 1.30 -14.59 -0.43
N PHE A 46 1.76 -14.51 0.82
CA PHE A 46 2.62 -13.41 1.26
C PHE A 46 3.94 -13.36 0.49
N ALA A 47 4.59 -14.50 0.27
CA ALA A 47 5.81 -14.58 -0.53
C ALA A 47 5.58 -14.11 -1.99
N GLY A 48 4.52 -14.60 -2.63
CA GLY A 48 4.16 -14.22 -4.01
C GLY A 48 3.76 -12.75 -4.15
N ALA A 49 2.94 -12.23 -3.24
CA ALA A 49 2.53 -10.83 -3.23
C ALA A 49 3.73 -9.89 -3.00
N GLY A 50 4.62 -10.25 -2.07
CA GLY A 50 5.86 -9.52 -1.83
C GLY A 50 6.75 -9.46 -3.08
N PHE A 51 6.92 -10.59 -3.76
CA PHE A 51 7.67 -10.65 -5.03
C PHE A 51 7.05 -9.78 -6.12
N ALA A 52 5.73 -9.82 -6.31
CA ALA A 52 5.04 -8.99 -7.30
C ALA A 52 5.23 -7.49 -7.04
N LEU A 53 5.15 -7.06 -5.77
CA LEU A 53 5.42 -5.67 -5.38
C LEU A 53 6.87 -5.27 -5.67
N MET A 54 7.83 -6.16 -5.42
CA MET A 54 9.22 -5.88 -5.77
C MET A 54 9.42 -5.72 -7.27
N VAL A 55 8.84 -6.61 -8.09
CA VAL A 55 8.93 -6.53 -9.55
C VAL A 55 8.33 -5.22 -10.07
N LEU A 56 7.17 -4.80 -9.54
CA LEU A 56 6.57 -3.51 -9.88
C LEU A 56 7.48 -2.33 -9.51
N GLY A 57 8.07 -2.35 -8.31
CA GLY A 57 9.03 -1.33 -7.88
C GLY A 57 10.26 -1.24 -8.79
N ILE A 58 10.85 -2.38 -9.16
CA ILE A 58 11.97 -2.44 -10.10
C ILE A 58 11.56 -1.93 -11.47
N ALA A 59 10.42 -2.37 -12.00
CA ALA A 59 9.92 -1.96 -13.30
C ALA A 59 9.72 -0.44 -13.37
N MET A 60 9.13 0.17 -12.32
CA MET A 60 9.00 1.62 -12.23
C MET A 60 10.36 2.34 -12.29
N LEU A 61 11.36 1.87 -11.55
CA LEU A 61 12.71 2.47 -11.58
C LEU A 61 13.37 2.34 -12.95
N VAL A 62 13.20 1.20 -13.61
CA VAL A 62 13.73 0.96 -14.96
C VAL A 62 13.07 1.89 -15.97
N ILE A 63 11.73 2.02 -15.94
CA ILE A 63 10.98 2.92 -16.81
C ILE A 63 11.44 4.37 -16.62
N VAL A 64 11.59 4.82 -15.38
CA VAL A 64 12.06 6.19 -15.08
C VAL A 64 13.49 6.39 -15.59
N LYS A 65 14.38 5.42 -15.40
CA LYS A 65 15.78 5.52 -15.82
C LYS A 65 15.95 5.53 -17.35
N LEU A 66 15.05 4.86 -18.07
CA LEU A 66 15.07 4.78 -19.54
C LEU A 66 14.26 5.90 -20.21
N SER A 67 13.47 6.67 -19.45
CA SER A 67 12.63 7.73 -20.02
C SER A 67 13.47 8.95 -20.44
N PRO A 68 13.17 9.58 -21.59
CA PRO A 68 13.79 10.84 -21.99
C PRO A 68 13.56 11.94 -20.95
N LYS A 69 14.55 12.80 -20.73
CA LYS A 69 14.46 13.92 -19.76
C LYS A 69 13.24 14.82 -20.00
N GLU A 70 12.92 15.07 -21.27
CA GLU A 70 11.78 15.88 -21.68
C GLU A 70 10.44 15.30 -21.20
N LYS A 71 10.28 13.96 -21.25
CA LYS A 71 9.07 13.30 -20.74
C LYS A 71 8.97 13.38 -19.21
N ILE A 72 10.10 13.38 -18.51
CA ILE A 72 10.14 13.51 -17.06
C ILE A 72 9.77 14.94 -16.64
N GLU A 73 10.28 15.95 -17.34
CA GLU A 73 9.95 17.36 -17.08
C GLU A 73 8.50 17.68 -17.41
N GLN A 74 7.96 17.17 -18.53
CA GLN A 74 6.54 17.30 -18.85
C GLN A 74 5.64 16.68 -17.77
N ALA A 75 5.99 15.47 -17.31
CA ALA A 75 5.26 14.82 -16.22
C ALA A 75 5.34 15.61 -14.90
N GLU A 76 6.48 16.25 -14.59
CA GLU A 76 6.60 17.12 -13.41
C GLU A 76 5.63 18.31 -13.48
N VAL A 77 5.53 18.96 -14.64
CA VAL A 77 4.61 20.09 -14.84
C VAL A 77 3.16 19.64 -14.72
N GLU A 78 2.79 18.54 -15.38
CA GLU A 78 1.44 17.97 -15.31
C GLU A 78 1.05 17.53 -13.89
N MET A 79 2.00 17.06 -13.08
CA MET A 79 1.73 16.71 -11.67
C MET A 79 1.37 17.93 -10.79
N THR A 80 1.83 19.12 -11.17
CA THR A 80 1.54 20.37 -10.45
C THR A 80 0.32 21.12 -10.96
N ASP A 81 -0.29 20.67 -12.05
CA ASP A 81 -1.54 21.21 -12.58
C ASP A 81 -2.68 21.02 -11.56
N GLU A 82 -3.45 22.08 -11.32
CA GLU A 82 -4.59 22.10 -10.41
C GLU A 82 -5.58 20.97 -10.69
N ARG A 83 -5.83 20.67 -11.97
CA ARG A 83 -6.72 19.57 -12.36
C ARG A 83 -6.18 18.22 -11.91
N ASN A 84 -4.89 17.97 -12.11
CA ASN A 84 -4.27 16.70 -11.75
C ASN A 84 -4.17 16.53 -10.23
N ILE A 85 -3.95 17.63 -9.50
CA ILE A 85 -4.04 17.67 -8.04
C ILE A 85 -5.45 17.29 -7.56
N ALA A 86 -6.50 17.84 -8.19
CA ALA A 86 -7.88 17.52 -7.84
C ALA A 86 -8.21 16.05 -8.09
N ILE A 87 -7.81 15.49 -9.24
CA ILE A 87 -7.98 14.07 -9.57
C ILE A 87 -7.24 13.19 -8.56
N SER A 88 -5.99 13.52 -8.24
CA SER A 88 -5.18 12.77 -7.27
C SER A 88 -5.82 12.75 -5.88
N ARG A 89 -6.42 13.87 -5.44
CA ARG A 89 -7.18 13.91 -4.18
C ARG A 89 -8.44 13.07 -4.23
N ALA A 90 -9.19 13.13 -5.33
CA ALA A 90 -10.38 12.30 -5.52
C ALA A 90 -10.01 10.81 -5.50
N ALA A 91 -8.95 10.41 -6.21
CA ALA A 91 -8.43 9.05 -6.20
C ALA A 91 -8.01 8.61 -4.78
N GLY A 92 -7.35 9.49 -4.02
CA GLY A 92 -7.00 9.22 -2.62
C GLY A 92 -8.21 9.03 -1.71
N LEU A 93 -9.27 9.84 -1.87
CA LEU A 93 -10.53 9.72 -1.15
C LEU A 93 -11.25 8.41 -1.48
N VAL A 94 -11.33 8.06 -2.78
CA VAL A 94 -11.94 6.80 -3.22
C VAL A 94 -11.15 5.61 -2.69
N GLY A 95 -9.81 5.64 -2.79
CA GLY A 95 -8.95 4.60 -2.24
C GLY A 95 -9.14 4.40 -0.73
N PHE A 96 -9.24 5.50 0.02
CA PHE A 96 -9.56 5.47 1.45
C PHE A 96 -10.95 4.86 1.71
N ALA A 97 -11.98 5.33 1.01
CA ALA A 97 -13.35 4.83 1.18
C ALA A 97 -13.44 3.31 0.90
N VAL A 98 -12.80 2.85 -0.19
CA VAL A 98 -12.74 1.42 -0.53
C VAL A 98 -12.03 0.63 0.58
N SER A 99 -10.90 1.14 1.09
CA SER A 99 -10.17 0.47 2.18
C SER A 99 -11.01 0.33 3.45
N VAL A 100 -11.78 1.35 3.81
CA VAL A 100 -12.70 1.32 4.97
C VAL A 100 -13.79 0.28 4.73
N VAL A 101 -14.44 0.29 3.56
CA VAL A 101 -15.50 -0.67 3.23
C VAL A 101 -14.97 -2.11 3.32
N VAL A 102 -13.79 -2.39 2.77
CA VAL A 102 -13.18 -3.72 2.83
C VAL A 102 -12.93 -4.15 4.28
N LEU A 103 -12.37 -3.26 5.12
CA LEU A 103 -12.12 -3.55 6.53
C LEU A 103 -13.40 -3.78 7.33
N VAL A 104 -14.45 -2.99 7.07
CA VAL A 104 -15.79 -3.18 7.66
C VAL A 104 -16.34 -4.55 7.28
N VAL A 105 -16.38 -4.88 5.99
CA VAL A 105 -16.92 -6.15 5.49
C VAL A 105 -16.15 -7.33 6.10
N LEU A 106 -14.82 -7.27 6.16
CA LEU A 106 -14.01 -8.31 6.78
C LEU A 106 -14.28 -8.44 8.28
N ALA A 107 -14.35 -7.33 9.03
CA ALA A 107 -14.63 -7.36 10.45
C ALA A 107 -16.01 -7.99 10.76
N PHE A 108 -17.05 -7.60 10.03
CA PHE A 108 -18.40 -8.16 10.23
C PHE A 108 -18.48 -9.63 9.81
N THR A 109 -17.91 -10.00 8.66
CA THR A 109 -17.94 -11.39 8.18
C THR A 109 -17.17 -12.33 9.10
N LEU A 110 -15.96 -11.95 9.54
CA LEU A 110 -15.17 -12.75 10.47
C LEU A 110 -15.84 -12.91 11.83
N THR A 111 -16.46 -11.82 12.34
CA THR A 111 -17.23 -11.86 13.60
C THR A 111 -18.45 -12.76 13.48
N ALA A 112 -19.21 -12.65 12.37
CA ALA A 112 -20.39 -13.48 12.12
C ALA A 112 -20.06 -14.97 12.00
N MET A 113 -18.86 -15.31 11.51
CA MET A 113 -18.35 -16.68 11.46
C MET A 113 -17.74 -17.17 12.79
N GLY A 114 -17.70 -16.34 13.83
CA GLY A 114 -17.13 -16.68 15.15
C GLY A 114 -15.62 -16.50 15.26
N TYR A 115 -14.93 -16.01 14.23
CA TYR A 115 -13.49 -15.76 14.23
C TYR A 115 -13.13 -14.40 14.85
N LEU A 116 -13.40 -14.25 16.14
CA LEU A 116 -13.17 -13.00 16.87
C LEU A 116 -11.70 -12.55 16.83
N GLU A 117 -10.76 -13.47 17.00
CA GLU A 117 -9.31 -13.15 16.99
C GLU A 117 -8.84 -12.61 15.65
N ALA A 118 -9.38 -13.13 14.53
CA ALA A 118 -9.06 -12.65 13.19
C ALA A 118 -9.78 -11.32 12.85
N SER A 119 -10.94 -11.06 13.47
CA SER A 119 -11.71 -9.82 13.29
C SER A 119 -11.06 -8.61 13.97
N LEU A 120 -10.44 -8.81 15.13
CA LEU A 120 -9.82 -7.73 15.93
C LEU A 120 -8.78 -6.90 15.14
N PRO A 121 -7.82 -7.50 14.41
CA PRO A 121 -6.92 -6.75 13.54
C PRO A 121 -7.62 -5.90 12.48
N CYS A 122 -8.73 -6.36 11.90
CA CYS A 122 -9.51 -5.59 10.93
C CYS A 122 -10.13 -4.35 11.58
N ILE A 123 -10.66 -4.49 12.80
CA ILE A 123 -11.24 -3.37 13.56
C ILE A 123 -10.14 -2.37 13.95
N ILE A 124 -8.99 -2.85 14.45
CA ILE A 124 -7.84 -1.98 14.77
C ILE A 124 -7.36 -1.24 13.51
N GLY A 125 -7.21 -1.96 12.39
CA GLY A 125 -6.84 -1.36 11.10
C GLY A 125 -7.82 -0.28 10.66
N LEU A 126 -9.12 -0.49 10.88
CA LEU A 126 -10.15 0.50 10.59
C LEU A 126 -9.96 1.78 11.42
N TYR A 127 -9.79 1.66 12.74
CA TYR A 127 -9.52 2.83 13.59
C TYR A 127 -8.23 3.56 13.19
N VAL A 128 -7.14 2.83 12.95
CA VAL A 128 -5.87 3.41 12.51
C VAL A 128 -6.04 4.14 11.18
N SER A 129 -6.78 3.58 10.23
CA SER A 129 -7.03 4.21 8.93
C SER A 129 -7.81 5.52 9.07
N VAL A 130 -8.88 5.54 9.87
CA VAL A 130 -9.72 6.73 10.11
C VAL A 130 -8.93 7.83 10.83
N ILE A 131 -8.18 7.48 11.86
CA ILE A 131 -7.33 8.43 12.61
C ILE A 131 -6.26 9.01 11.68
N SER A 132 -5.59 8.16 10.91
CA SER A 132 -4.54 8.58 9.97
C SER A 132 -5.09 9.54 8.91
N PHE A 133 -6.26 9.25 8.36
CA PHE A 133 -6.94 10.12 7.40
C PHE A 133 -7.35 11.45 8.04
N ALA A 134 -7.89 11.44 9.26
CA ALA A 134 -8.25 12.66 9.99
C ALA A 134 -7.02 13.55 10.28
N ILE A 135 -5.88 12.95 10.65
CA ILE A 135 -4.62 13.66 10.84
C ILE A 135 -4.14 14.25 9.51
N ALA A 136 -4.18 13.47 8.43
CA ALA A 136 -3.77 13.94 7.10
C ALA A 136 -4.62 15.13 6.64
N GLN A 137 -5.94 15.08 6.82
CA GLN A 137 -6.85 16.19 6.52
C GLN A 137 -6.53 17.44 7.35
N ARG A 138 -6.30 17.29 8.67
CA ARG A 138 -5.96 18.43 9.53
C ARG A 138 -4.63 19.08 9.14
N VAL A 139 -3.61 18.29 8.83
CA VAL A 139 -2.30 18.79 8.37
C VAL A 139 -2.45 19.53 7.04
N TYR A 140 -3.29 19.00 6.16
CA TYR A 140 -3.56 19.59 4.85
C TYR A 140 -4.31 20.92 4.96
N GLN A 141 -5.37 20.99 5.77
CA GLN A 141 -6.13 22.22 6.02
C GLN A 141 -5.31 23.32 6.69
N LYS A 142 -4.30 22.99 7.50
CA LYS A 142 -3.40 23.98 8.12
C LYS A 142 -2.38 24.59 7.14
N LYS A 143 -2.15 23.95 5.99
CA LYS A 143 -1.18 24.40 4.98
C LYS A 143 -1.80 25.25 3.88
N MET A 144 -3.13 25.16 3.70
CA MET A 144 -3.90 26.07 2.84
C MET A 144 -4.37 27.27 3.67
#